data_AF-A0A1A5XF66-F1
#
_entry.id   AF-A0A1A5XF66-F1
#
_cell.length_a   1.000
_cell.length_b   1.000
_cell.length_c   1.000
_cell.angle_alpha   90.00
_cell.angle_beta   90.00
_cell.angle_gamma   90.00
#
_symmetry.space_group_name_H-M   'P 1'
#
loop_
_entity.id
_entity.type
_entity.pdbx_description
1 polymer ?
#
loop_
_entity_poly.entity_id
_entity_poly.type
_entity_poly.pdbx_seq_one_letter_code
_entity_poly.pdbx_strand_id
1 'polypeptide(L)'
;MRTYTSNSPQAAGRIVAIALLADGHLSSSELSAVHHARIAERLGLEPGEFGAILQGLCEDLLVSAHLNWSDACKLDSDVMQHVLRELQDPVMRAEVLNLCHVAVYADRHVADSEAALLAALSRAWQAHPWQRLLAS
;
A
#
# COMPACT_ATOMS: atom_id res chain seq x y z
N MET A 1 14.03 -1.40 -5.17
CA MET A 1 12.60 -1.78 -5.15
C MET A 1 12.34 -2.89 -6.14
N ARG A 2 11.79 -4.00 -5.64
CA ARG A 2 11.36 -5.15 -6.45
C ARG A 2 10.22 -4.73 -7.38
N THR A 3 10.26 -5.18 -8.63
CA THR A 3 9.18 -4.96 -9.61
C THR A 3 8.22 -6.14 -9.58
N TYR A 4 6.92 -5.85 -9.56
CA TYR A 4 5.87 -6.86 -9.63
C TYR A 4 5.12 -6.75 -10.96
N THR A 5 4.44 -7.81 -11.36
CA THR A 5 3.57 -7.76 -12.53
C THR A 5 2.41 -6.80 -12.25
N SER A 6 2.05 -5.97 -13.24
CA SER A 6 0.90 -5.06 -13.11
C SER A 6 -0.39 -5.81 -12.76
N ASN A 7 -1.21 -5.24 -11.87
CA ASN A 7 -2.43 -5.82 -11.32
C ASN A 7 -2.23 -7.20 -10.66
N SER A 8 -1.02 -7.50 -10.17
CA SER A 8 -0.79 -8.70 -9.37
C SER A 8 -1.17 -8.46 -7.90
N PRO A 9 -1.57 -9.52 -7.18
CA PRO A 9 -1.71 -9.52 -5.73
C PRO A 9 -0.48 -8.93 -5.01
N GLN A 10 0.71 -9.18 -5.54
CA GLN A 10 1.98 -8.70 -4.97
C GLN A 10 2.17 -7.20 -5.17
N ALA A 11 1.81 -6.65 -6.34
CA ALA A 11 1.81 -5.21 -6.58
C ALA A 11 0.82 -4.49 -5.65
N ALA A 12 -0.36 -5.08 -5.45
CA ALA A 12 -1.37 -4.61 -4.51
C ALA A 12 -0.88 -4.65 -3.06
N GLY A 13 -0.30 -5.78 -2.65
CA GLY A 13 0.28 -5.97 -1.32
C GLY A 13 1.40 -4.98 -1.02
N ARG A 14 2.22 -4.62 -2.02
CA ARG A 14 3.28 -3.62 -1.83
C ARG A 14 2.73 -2.24 -1.49
N ILE A 15 1.61 -1.81 -2.08
CA ILE A 15 0.99 -0.51 -1.74
C ILE A 15 0.44 -0.52 -0.31
N VAL A 16 -0.18 -1.62 0.11
CA VAL A 16 -0.63 -1.77 1.50
C VAL A 16 0.56 -1.76 2.47
N ALA A 17 1.66 -2.43 2.12
CA ALA A 17 2.88 -2.42 2.92
C ALA A 17 3.53 -1.03 2.99
N ILE A 18 3.51 -0.26 1.91
CA ILE A 18 3.97 1.14 1.91
C ILE A 18 3.11 1.99 2.85
N ALA A 19 1.79 1.78 2.86
CA ALA A 19 0.90 2.51 3.75
C ALA A 19 1.16 2.22 5.23
N LEU A 20 1.43 0.96 5.56
CA LEU A 20 1.83 0.51 6.90
C LEU A 20 3.20 1.01 7.36
N LEU A 21 4.07 1.44 6.44
CA LEU A 21 5.43 1.90 6.75
C LEU A 21 5.59 3.41 6.48
N ALA A 22 4.48 4.13 6.31
CA ALA A 22 4.50 5.54 5.91
C ALA A 22 5.05 6.46 7.02
N ASP A 23 4.90 6.07 8.28
CA ASP A 23 5.46 6.73 9.45
C ASP A 23 6.88 6.20 9.82
N GLY A 24 7.38 5.22 9.06
CA GLY A 24 8.67 4.58 9.25
C GLY A 24 8.75 3.59 10.40
N HIS A 25 7.63 3.25 11.03
CA HIS A 25 7.58 2.30 12.14
C HIS A 25 6.63 1.16 11.81
N LEU A 26 6.93 -0.02 12.34
CA LEU A 26 6.03 -1.17 12.29
C LEU A 26 6.04 -1.83 13.66
N SER A 27 4.95 -1.64 14.40
CA SER A 27 4.72 -2.24 15.69
C SER A 27 4.17 -3.66 15.57
N SER A 28 4.35 -4.45 16.63
CA SER A 28 3.76 -5.79 16.72
C SER A 28 2.23 -5.76 16.72
N SER A 29 1.61 -4.67 17.20
CA SER A 29 0.18 -4.43 17.13
C SER A 29 -0.32 -4.28 15.70
N GLU A 30 0.34 -3.47 14.87
CA GLU A 30 -0.02 -3.28 13.46
C GLU A 30 0.15 -4.57 12.68
N LEU A 31 1.27 -5.28 12.88
CA LEU A 31 1.50 -6.57 12.23
C LEU A 31 0.45 -7.62 12.62
N SER A 32 0.05 -7.66 13.90
CA SER A 32 -1.02 -8.52 14.37
C SER A 32 -2.37 -8.14 13.75
N ALA A 33 -2.66 -6.84 13.65
CA ALA A 33 -3.91 -6.36 13.11
C ALA A 33 -4.02 -6.62 11.59
N VAL A 34 -2.92 -6.49 10.86
CA VAL A 34 -2.78 -6.93 9.46
C VAL A 34 -3.05 -8.42 9.30
N HIS A 35 -2.50 -9.24 10.19
CA HIS A 35 -2.76 -10.69 10.19
C HIS A 35 -4.25 -10.98 10.46
N HIS A 36 -4.86 -10.28 11.43
CA HIS A 36 -6.29 -10.42 11.76
C HIS A 36 -7.22 -9.93 10.65
N ALA A 37 -6.80 -8.89 9.93
CA ALA A 37 -7.52 -8.36 8.77
C ALA A 37 -7.46 -9.28 7.54
N ARG A 38 -6.69 -10.38 7.61
CA ARG A 38 -6.51 -11.37 6.54
C ARG A 38 -6.12 -10.70 5.22
N ILE A 39 -5.23 -9.69 5.28
CA ILE A 39 -4.84 -8.88 4.10
C ILE A 39 -4.33 -9.77 2.97
N ALA A 40 -3.51 -10.77 3.27
CA ALA A 40 -3.01 -11.71 2.28
C ALA A 40 -4.17 -12.40 1.53
N GLU A 41 -5.14 -12.94 2.25
CA GLU A 41 -6.27 -13.65 1.64
C GLU A 41 -7.18 -12.73 0.83
N ARG A 42 -7.41 -11.51 1.30
CA ARG A 42 -8.23 -10.52 0.59
C ARG A 42 -7.59 -10.08 -0.73
N LEU A 43 -6.27 -10.07 -0.79
CA LEU A 43 -5.51 -9.79 -2.01
C LEU A 43 -5.33 -11.02 -2.92
N GLY A 44 -5.68 -12.22 -2.46
CA GLY A 44 -5.38 -13.46 -3.17
C GLY A 44 -3.90 -13.84 -3.13
N LEU A 45 -3.18 -13.40 -2.09
CA LEU A 45 -1.81 -13.81 -1.79
C LEU A 45 -1.80 -15.13 -1.02
N GLU A 46 -0.78 -15.94 -1.27
CA GLU A 46 -0.50 -17.14 -0.50
C GLU A 46 -0.12 -16.80 0.95
N PRO A 47 -0.34 -17.72 1.92
CA PRO A 47 0.06 -17.53 3.29
C PRO A 47 1.56 -17.18 3.41
N GLY A 48 1.87 -16.05 4.04
CA GLY A 48 3.24 -15.58 4.22
C GLY A 48 3.81 -14.70 3.09
N GLU A 49 3.19 -14.65 1.90
CA GLU A 49 3.65 -13.77 0.82
C GLU A 49 3.59 -12.29 1.23
N PHE A 50 2.52 -11.87 1.92
CA PHE A 50 2.43 -10.49 2.42
C PHE A 50 3.57 -10.16 3.39
N GLY A 51 3.94 -11.10 4.26
CA GLY A 51 5.08 -10.95 5.16
C GLY A 51 6.40 -10.82 4.40
N ALA A 52 6.60 -11.60 3.34
CA ALA A 52 7.78 -11.49 2.48
C ALA A 52 7.85 -10.16 1.71
N ILE A 53 6.71 -9.62 1.28
CA ILE A 53 6.62 -8.28 0.68
C ILE A 53 7.02 -7.22 1.71
N LEU A 54 6.50 -7.31 2.93
CA LEU A 54 6.79 -6.38 4.02
C LEU A 54 8.27 -6.42 4.42
N GLN A 55 8.82 -7.62 4.63
CA GLN A 55 10.25 -7.81 4.91
C GLN A 55 11.11 -7.26 3.78
N GLY A 56 10.73 -7.54 2.53
CA GLY A 56 11.42 -7.01 1.36
C GLY A 56 11.45 -5.50 1.28
N LEU A 57 10.35 -4.88 1.67
CA LEU A 57 10.24 -3.42 1.73
C LEU A 57 11.12 -2.86 2.84
N CYS A 58 11.13 -3.49 4.03
CA CYS A 58 12.05 -3.16 5.14
C CYS A 58 13.53 -3.34 4.77
N GLU A 59 13.88 -4.37 4.01
CA GLU A 59 15.24 -4.57 3.48
C GLU A 59 15.61 -3.49 2.48
N ASP A 60 14.74 -3.21 1.50
CA ASP A 60 14.91 -2.15 0.51
C ASP A 60 15.09 -0.79 1.21
N LEU A 61 14.36 -0.57 2.29
CA LEU A 61 14.41 0.59 3.17
C LEU A 61 15.76 0.77 3.87
N LEU A 62 16.26 -0.29 4.50
CA LEU A 62 17.55 -0.28 5.20
C LEU A 62 18.71 -0.04 4.24
N VAL A 63 18.66 -0.66 3.05
CA VAL A 63 19.66 -0.46 1.99
C VAL A 63 19.56 0.95 1.39
N SER A 64 18.34 1.47 1.27
CA SER A 64 18.08 2.79 0.69
C SER A 64 18.12 3.92 1.71
N ALA A 65 18.59 3.71 2.95
CA ALA A 65 18.63 4.75 4.00
C ALA A 65 19.42 6.03 3.64
N HIS A 66 20.14 6.04 2.50
CA HIS A 66 20.76 7.25 1.92
C HIS A 66 19.79 8.07 1.04
N LEU A 67 18.68 7.47 0.61
CA LEU A 67 17.53 8.07 -0.06
C LEU A 67 16.40 8.10 0.95
N ASN A 68 16.14 9.26 1.56
CA ASN A 68 15.08 9.46 2.55
C ASN A 68 13.80 8.72 2.17
N TRP A 69 13.46 7.62 2.85
CA TRP A 69 12.22 6.88 2.61
C TRP A 69 10.98 7.76 2.70
N SER A 70 11.02 8.75 3.60
CA SER A 70 10.00 9.78 3.70
C SER A 70 9.81 10.51 2.36
N ASP A 71 10.88 10.75 1.60
CA ASP A 71 10.81 11.32 0.25
C ASP A 71 10.34 10.30 -0.81
N ALA A 72 10.68 9.02 -0.68
CA ALA A 72 10.18 7.96 -1.57
C ALA A 72 8.67 7.67 -1.37
N CYS A 73 8.18 7.83 -0.13
CA CYS A 73 6.76 7.73 0.22
C CYS A 73 5.95 8.96 -0.18
N LYS A 74 6.60 10.08 -0.53
CA LYS A 74 5.88 11.21 -1.13
C LYS A 74 5.31 10.76 -2.46
N LEU A 75 4.03 11.02 -2.66
CA LEU A 75 3.34 10.67 -3.90
C LEU A 75 3.89 11.35 -5.13
N ASP A 76 4.58 12.48 -4.97
CA ASP A 76 5.28 13.17 -6.06
C ASP A 76 6.60 12.50 -6.45
N SER A 77 7.03 11.46 -5.73
CA SER A 77 8.20 10.68 -6.10
C SER A 77 7.94 9.81 -7.33
N ASP A 78 8.88 9.81 -8.27
CA ASP A 78 8.86 8.95 -9.46
C ASP A 78 8.65 7.47 -9.11
N VAL A 79 9.17 7.06 -7.94
CA VAL A 79 9.03 5.72 -7.40
C VAL A 79 7.56 5.42 -7.06
N MET A 80 6.89 6.30 -6.31
CA MET A 80 5.49 6.12 -5.96
C MET A 80 4.59 6.16 -7.21
N GLN A 81 4.88 7.07 -8.15
CA GLN A 81 4.17 7.13 -9.43
C GLN A 81 4.36 5.86 -10.27
N HIS A 82 5.51 5.20 -10.19
CA HIS A 82 5.71 3.90 -10.84
C HIS A 82 4.86 2.82 -10.17
N VAL A 83 4.92 2.72 -8.84
CA VAL A 83 4.15 1.76 -8.05
C VAL A 83 2.65 1.90 -8.29
N LEU A 84 2.13 3.13 -8.35
CA LEU A 84 0.71 3.37 -8.62
C LEU A 84 0.29 3.00 -10.04
N ARG A 85 1.19 3.10 -11.03
CA ARG A 85 0.91 2.70 -12.42
C ARG A 85 0.89 1.19 -12.61
N GLU A 86 1.46 0.42 -11.70
CA GLU A 86 1.35 -1.04 -11.71
C GLU A 86 -0.09 -1.49 -11.40
N LEU A 87 -0.87 -0.73 -10.61
CA LEU A 87 -2.30 -0.98 -10.43
C LEU A 87 -3.12 -0.12 -11.39
N GLN A 88 -3.73 -0.75 -12.38
CA GLN A 88 -4.61 -0.10 -13.37
C GLN A 88 -6.06 -0.55 -13.23
N ASP A 89 -6.31 -1.72 -12.64
CA ASP A 89 -7.65 -2.24 -12.40
C ASP A 89 -8.37 -1.40 -11.31
N PRO A 90 -9.50 -0.75 -11.63
CA PRO A 90 -10.25 0.05 -10.67
C PRO A 90 -10.81 -0.77 -9.50
N VAL A 91 -11.16 -2.04 -9.70
CA VAL A 91 -11.66 -2.92 -8.63
C VAL A 91 -10.52 -3.20 -7.65
N MET A 92 -9.34 -3.53 -8.16
CA MET A 92 -8.15 -3.76 -7.34
C MET A 92 -7.71 -2.49 -6.61
N ARG A 93 -7.76 -1.32 -7.25
CA ARG A 93 -7.48 -0.04 -6.60
C ARG A 93 -8.43 0.24 -5.43
N ALA A 94 -9.72 -0.02 -5.61
CA ALA A 94 -10.71 0.16 -4.55
C ALA A 94 -10.46 -0.78 -3.38
N GLU A 95 -10.16 -2.05 -3.65
CA GLU A 95 -9.86 -3.04 -2.61
C GLU A 95 -8.56 -2.69 -1.88
N VAL A 96 -7.51 -2.28 -2.59
CA VAL A 96 -6.25 -1.83 -1.98
C VAL A 96 -6.47 -0.60 -1.12
N LEU A 97 -7.23 0.39 -1.58
CA LEU A 97 -7.55 1.57 -0.76
C LEU A 97 -8.28 1.16 0.53
N ASN A 98 -9.27 0.25 0.41
CA ASN A 98 -9.99 -0.26 1.57
C ASN A 98 -9.05 -1.02 2.53
N LEU A 99 -8.13 -1.82 2.01
CA LEU A 99 -7.14 -2.54 2.81
C LEU A 99 -6.15 -1.60 3.49
N CYS A 100 -5.70 -0.53 2.82
CA CYS A 100 -4.87 0.50 3.44
C CYS A 100 -5.63 1.18 4.59
N HIS A 101 -6.93 1.47 4.43
CA HIS A 101 -7.76 1.98 5.53
C HIS A 101 -7.84 0.98 6.69
N VAL A 102 -8.09 -0.30 6.42
CA VAL A 102 -8.15 -1.32 7.48
C VAL A 102 -6.82 -1.43 8.22
N ALA A 103 -5.70 -1.35 7.50
CA ALA A 103 -4.35 -1.46 8.04
C ALA A 103 -3.96 -0.26 8.90
N VAL A 104 -4.16 0.97 8.40
CA VAL A 104 -3.81 2.22 9.11
C VAL A 104 -4.71 2.47 10.32
N TYR A 105 -6.00 2.12 10.25
CA TYR A 105 -6.91 2.34 11.37
C TYR A 105 -6.91 1.20 12.40
N ALA A 106 -6.04 0.20 12.22
CA ALA A 106 -6.11 -1.05 12.98
C ALA A 106 -5.66 -0.91 14.43
N ASP A 107 -4.70 -0.02 14.71
CA ASP A 107 -4.15 0.23 16.05
C ASP A 107 -4.79 1.43 16.75
N ARG A 108 -5.77 2.08 16.10
CA ARG A 108 -6.47 3.29 16.56
C ARG A 108 -5.55 4.51 16.72
N HIS A 109 -4.35 4.49 16.15
CA HIS A 109 -3.41 5.59 16.16
C HIS A 109 -2.97 5.91 14.73
N VAL A 110 -3.61 6.90 14.12
CA VAL A 110 -3.28 7.32 12.75
C VAL A 110 -2.34 8.52 12.81
N ALA A 111 -1.14 8.38 12.25
CA ALA A 111 -0.21 9.48 12.08
C ALA A 111 -0.61 10.39 10.90
N ASP A 112 -0.21 11.67 10.97
CA ASP A 112 -0.49 12.64 9.90
C ASP A 112 0.07 12.20 8.54
N SER A 113 1.20 11.49 8.54
CA SER A 113 1.84 10.93 7.33
C SER A 113 0.98 9.84 6.68
N GLU A 114 0.35 8.97 7.46
CA GLU A 114 -0.51 7.90 6.96
C GLU A 114 -1.83 8.47 6.41
N ALA A 115 -2.43 9.42 7.15
CA ALA A 115 -3.62 10.12 6.69
C ALA A 115 -3.36 10.89 5.38
N ALA A 116 -2.21 11.56 5.28
CA ALA A 116 -1.79 12.26 4.08
C ALA A 116 -1.59 11.29 2.90
N LEU A 117 -0.96 10.13 3.14
CA LEU A 117 -0.78 9.09 2.12
C LEU A 117 -2.13 8.53 1.64
N LEU A 118 -3.04 8.18 2.55
CA LEU A 118 -4.38 7.68 2.20
C LEU A 118 -5.17 8.72 1.39
N ALA A 119 -5.18 9.98 1.83
CA ALA A 119 -5.87 11.05 1.12
C ALA A 119 -5.31 11.23 -0.29
N ALA A 120 -4.01 11.10 -0.45
CA ALA A 120 -3.36 11.33 -1.71
C ALA A 120 -3.39 10.10 -2.65
N LEU A 121 -3.39 8.87 -2.13
CA LEU A 121 -3.77 7.65 -2.87
C LEU A 121 -5.21 7.78 -3.40
N SER A 122 -6.13 8.21 -2.54
CA SER A 122 -7.52 8.44 -2.89
C SER A 122 -7.64 9.47 -4.02
N ARG A 123 -6.93 10.61 -3.94
CA ARG A 123 -6.89 11.61 -5.03
C ARG A 123 -6.29 11.06 -6.33
N ALA A 124 -5.17 10.34 -6.25
CA ALA A 124 -4.48 9.79 -7.41
C ALA A 124 -5.37 8.79 -8.17
N TRP A 125 -6.14 7.98 -7.46
CA TRP A 125 -7.08 7.05 -8.08
C TRP A 125 -8.41 7.70 -8.45
N GLN A 126 -8.93 8.66 -7.67
CA GLN A 126 -10.12 9.46 -8.01
C GLN A 126 -9.95 10.29 -9.29
N ALA A 127 -8.72 10.66 -9.65
CA ALA A 127 -8.42 11.30 -10.93
C ALA A 127 -8.69 10.40 -12.15
N HIS A 128 -8.94 9.10 -11.95
CA HIS A 128 -9.49 8.19 -12.96
C HIS A 128 -10.93 7.80 -12.64
N PRO A 129 -11.88 8.76 -12.53
CA PRO A 129 -13.21 8.53 -12.00
C PRO A 129 -13.99 7.50 -12.82
N TRP A 130 -14.97 6.93 -12.15
CA TRP A 130 -15.60 5.63 -12.37
C TRP A 130 -16.52 5.58 -13.60
N GLN A 131 -15.98 5.90 -14.78
CA GLN A 131 -16.75 6.18 -15.99
C GLN A 131 -17.43 4.98 -16.70
N ARG A 132 -17.77 3.88 -16.02
CA ARG A 132 -18.56 2.84 -16.72
C ARG A 132 -19.50 1.94 -15.92
N LEU A 133 -19.76 2.19 -14.64
CA LEU A 133 -20.66 1.31 -13.86
C LEU A 133 -22.04 1.89 -13.52
N LEU A 134 -22.44 3.02 -14.11
CA LEU A 134 -23.82 3.53 -14.00
C LEU A 134 -24.47 3.80 -15.38
N ALA A 135 -24.13 3.00 -16.39
CA ALA A 135 -24.84 2.99 -17.66
C ALA A 135 -25.25 1.54 -18.02
N SER A 136 -26.26 1.02 -17.32
CA SER A 136 -27.19 -0.01 -17.81
C SER A 136 -28.39 -0.11 -16.89
#